data_AF-X0WVE3-F1
#
_entry.id   AF-X0WVE3-F1
#
_cell.length_a   1.000
_cell.length_b   1.000
_cell.length_c   1.000
_cell.angle_alpha   90.00
_cell.angle_beta   90.00
_cell.angle_gamma   90.00
#
_symmetry.space_group_name_H-M   'P 1'
#
loop_
_entity.id
_entity.type
_entity.pdbx_description
1 polymer ?
#
loop_
_entity_poly.entity_id
_entity_poly.type
_entity_poly.pdbx_seq_one_letter_code
_entity_poly.pdbx_strand_id
1 'polypeptide(L)'
;ENEGTDEDKKFAWLECLKTKAGKEIWLTDMADGKITHTPLDSKRWARYGYVSVWCTDWDDDGDVDLVASCQLYWLWMIENTGTRENPILAEPKKLEIGGKVYHSAPRLRPVMDDLDGDGQIELIHADPNWYLTMHRGPAAKGGPKFGEPQFLLDTKGNKIRLGSPDKPPPLVKTEADITWNCTPRCTLDVCDWDSDGRWDILVGTVLWSSPFPDCEILWYKNVGSNSEPVFELKRVTLDGGKPFLQPDS
;
A
#
# COMPACT_ATOMS: atom_id res chain seq x y z
N GLU A 1 -18.76 3.42 -14.53
CA GLU A 1 -18.21 3.63 -15.88
C GLU A 1 -18.13 5.13 -16.16
N ASN A 2 -17.05 5.61 -16.81
CA ASN A 2 -17.06 6.96 -17.40
C ASN A 2 -17.73 6.82 -18.77
N GLU A 3 -19.03 7.13 -18.83
CA GLU A 3 -19.82 7.19 -20.06
C GLU A 3 -19.58 8.49 -20.85
N GLY A 4 -18.65 9.33 -20.38
CA GLY A 4 -18.25 10.59 -21.00
C GLY A 4 -16.97 10.49 -21.82
N THR A 5 -16.47 11.64 -22.25
CA THR A 5 -15.15 11.76 -22.88
C THR A 5 -14.09 12.08 -21.81
N ASP A 6 -12.81 12.10 -22.19
CA ASP A 6 -11.75 12.56 -21.28
C ASP A 6 -11.90 14.04 -20.92
N GLU A 7 -12.45 14.86 -21.83
CA GLU A 7 -12.72 16.28 -21.59
C GLU A 7 -14.07 16.55 -20.91
N ASP A 8 -15.05 15.66 -21.06
CA ASP A 8 -16.40 15.77 -20.48
C ASP A 8 -16.80 14.43 -19.82
N LYS A 9 -16.25 14.19 -18.63
CA LYS A 9 -16.42 12.95 -17.88
C LYS A 9 -17.85 12.84 -17.32
N LYS A 10 -18.51 11.73 -17.59
CA LYS A 10 -19.86 11.40 -17.10
C LYS A 10 -19.80 10.07 -16.39
N PHE A 11 -19.95 10.08 -15.08
CA PHE A 11 -19.86 8.86 -14.29
C PHE A 11 -21.26 8.28 -14.09
N ALA A 12 -21.47 7.05 -14.56
CA ALA A 12 -22.62 6.25 -14.17
C ALA A 12 -22.58 5.96 -12.66
N TRP A 13 -23.76 5.79 -12.04
CA TRP A 13 -23.86 5.37 -10.65
C TRP A 13 -23.13 4.04 -10.42
N LEU A 14 -22.44 3.92 -9.28
CA LEU A 14 -21.57 2.80 -8.93
C LEU A 14 -22.35 1.49 -8.81
N GLU A 15 -22.05 0.51 -9.67
CA GLU A 15 -22.32 -0.90 -9.38
C GLU A 15 -21.21 -1.46 -8.48
N CYS A 16 -21.57 -2.39 -7.58
CA CYS A 16 -20.58 -3.14 -6.82
C CYS A 16 -19.78 -4.05 -7.77
N LEU A 17 -18.46 -4.09 -7.59
CA LEU A 17 -17.61 -5.10 -8.26
C LEU A 17 -18.12 -6.50 -7.90
N LYS A 18 -18.04 -7.46 -8.82
CA LYS A 18 -18.50 -8.83 -8.61
C LYS A 18 -17.41 -9.82 -8.98
N THR A 19 -17.37 -10.94 -8.26
CA THR A 19 -16.53 -12.07 -8.63
C THR A 19 -17.07 -12.77 -9.87
N LYS A 20 -16.26 -13.63 -10.49
CA LYS A 20 -16.69 -14.53 -11.59
C LYS A 20 -17.97 -15.32 -11.28
N ALA A 21 -18.22 -15.65 -10.01
CA ALA A 21 -19.44 -16.33 -9.58
C ALA A 21 -20.66 -15.41 -9.46
N GLY A 22 -20.56 -14.13 -9.85
CA GLY A 22 -21.60 -13.12 -9.76
C GLY A 22 -21.79 -12.53 -8.36
N LYS A 23 -20.86 -12.81 -7.44
CA LYS A 23 -20.96 -12.41 -6.03
C LYS A 23 -20.34 -11.03 -5.82
N GLU A 24 -21.02 -10.11 -5.18
CA GLU A 24 -20.46 -8.77 -4.91
C GLU A 24 -19.17 -8.84 -4.07
N ILE A 25 -18.15 -8.09 -4.46
CA ILE A 25 -16.89 -7.94 -3.76
C ILE A 25 -17.02 -6.77 -2.81
N TRP A 26 -17.05 -7.10 -1.53
CA TRP A 26 -17.02 -6.14 -0.45
C TRP A 26 -15.70 -6.29 0.31
N LEU A 27 -14.75 -5.41 0.03
CA LEU A 27 -13.58 -5.25 0.89
C LEU A 27 -14.02 -4.44 2.11
N THR A 28 -14.50 -5.17 3.11
CA THR A 28 -14.80 -4.61 4.43
C THR A 28 -13.78 -5.19 5.41
N ASP A 29 -13.66 -4.57 6.57
CA ASP A 29 -12.69 -4.97 7.59
C ASP A 29 -13.09 -6.27 8.33
N MET A 30 -13.27 -7.36 7.59
CA MET A 30 -13.72 -8.64 8.14
C MET A 30 -12.56 -9.63 8.11
N ALA A 31 -12.15 -10.03 9.31
CA ALA A 31 -11.03 -10.92 9.61
C ALA A 31 -11.08 -12.32 8.94
N ASP A 32 -12.16 -12.67 8.27
CA ASP A 32 -12.38 -14.03 7.76
C ASP A 32 -12.33 -14.14 6.23
N GLY A 33 -12.12 -13.04 5.50
CA GLY A 33 -12.07 -13.06 4.03
C GLY A 33 -13.39 -13.50 3.38
N LYS A 34 -14.50 -13.51 4.13
CA LYS A 34 -15.80 -13.91 3.62
C LYS A 34 -16.63 -12.68 3.27
N ILE A 35 -17.07 -12.64 2.02
CA ILE A 35 -18.18 -11.79 1.59
C ILE A 35 -19.44 -12.27 2.32
N THR A 36 -19.90 -11.51 3.32
CA THR A 36 -21.19 -11.73 3.98
C THR A 36 -21.94 -10.40 4.14
N HIS A 37 -23.25 -10.41 3.86
CA HIS A 37 -24.16 -9.26 3.99
C HIS A 37 -24.61 -9.00 5.44
N THR A 38 -24.11 -9.78 6.41
CA THR A 38 -24.62 -9.73 7.77
C THR A 38 -23.72 -8.83 8.63
N PRO A 39 -24.27 -7.83 9.33
CA PRO A 39 -23.54 -7.14 10.38
C PRO A 39 -23.16 -8.18 11.44
N LEU A 40 -21.88 -8.55 11.53
CA LEU A 40 -21.41 -9.36 12.64
C LEU A 40 -21.51 -8.51 13.91
N ASP A 41 -22.33 -9.01 14.82
CA ASP A 41 -22.56 -8.42 16.12
C ASP A 41 -21.23 -8.33 16.91
N SER A 42 -21.11 -7.26 17.70
CA SER A 42 -20.16 -7.05 18.81
C SER A 42 -18.77 -6.41 18.66
N LYS A 43 -18.22 -6.02 17.49
CA LYS A 43 -16.96 -5.20 17.48
C LYS A 43 -17.07 -3.94 16.63
N ARG A 44 -17.43 -2.84 17.30
CA ARG A 44 -17.77 -1.50 16.75
C ARG A 44 -16.71 -0.86 15.83
N TRP A 45 -15.48 -1.38 15.82
CA TRP A 45 -14.31 -0.81 15.16
C TRP A 45 -13.87 -1.56 13.88
N ALA A 46 -14.40 -2.76 13.61
CA ALA A 46 -14.26 -3.47 12.32
C ALA A 46 -15.11 -2.82 11.19
N ARG A 47 -15.45 -1.53 11.35
CA ARG A 47 -16.44 -0.81 10.54
C ARG A 47 -15.83 0.33 9.73
N TYR A 48 -14.56 0.68 9.95
CA TYR A 48 -13.95 1.85 9.33
C TYR A 48 -13.28 1.57 7.99
N GLY A 49 -13.20 0.30 7.58
CA GLY A 49 -12.94 -0.12 6.21
C GLY A 49 -11.81 0.63 5.53
N TYR A 50 -10.70 0.92 6.23
CA TYR A 50 -9.51 1.67 5.76
C TYR A 50 -8.80 0.93 4.62
N VAL A 51 -9.54 0.67 3.56
CA VAL A 51 -9.14 -0.08 2.40
C VAL A 51 -8.39 0.88 1.51
N SER A 52 -7.14 0.53 1.25
CA SER A 52 -6.34 1.18 0.22
C SER A 52 -6.15 0.16 -0.89
N VAL A 53 -6.33 0.60 -2.13
CA VAL A 53 -6.21 -0.27 -3.32
C VAL A 53 -5.10 0.27 -4.21
N TRP A 54 -4.41 -0.65 -4.88
CA TRP A 54 -3.54 -0.38 -6.01
C TRP A 54 -3.93 -1.29 -7.17
N CYS A 55 -3.78 -0.80 -8.39
CA CYS A 55 -4.14 -1.52 -9.60
C CYS A 55 -2.90 -1.68 -10.46
N THR A 56 -2.56 -2.91 -10.82
CA THR A 56 -1.45 -3.22 -11.73
C THR A 56 -1.68 -4.58 -12.36
N ASP A 57 -1.11 -4.82 -13.54
CA ASP A 57 -1.02 -6.13 -14.18
C ASP A 57 0.14 -6.90 -13.53
N TRP A 58 -0.13 -7.73 -12.52
CA TRP A 58 0.98 -8.31 -11.75
C TRP A 58 1.46 -9.67 -12.21
N ASP A 59 0.64 -10.38 -12.98
CA ASP A 59 1.02 -11.66 -13.55
C ASP A 59 1.35 -11.57 -15.05
N ASP A 60 1.46 -10.33 -15.57
CA ASP A 60 1.85 -9.99 -16.93
C ASP A 60 0.94 -10.67 -17.96
N ASP A 61 -0.36 -10.76 -17.69
CA ASP A 61 -1.33 -11.39 -18.57
C ASP A 61 -2.05 -10.40 -19.52
N GLY A 62 -1.83 -9.11 -19.30
CA GLY A 62 -2.35 -7.99 -20.09
C GLY A 62 -3.58 -7.32 -19.48
N ASP A 63 -4.14 -7.91 -18.42
CA ASP A 63 -5.27 -7.37 -17.70
C ASP A 63 -4.84 -6.68 -16.38
N VAL A 64 -5.72 -5.87 -15.78
CA VAL A 64 -5.34 -5.10 -14.58
C VAL A 64 -5.97 -5.74 -13.36
N ASP A 65 -5.11 -6.15 -12.43
CA ASP A 65 -5.51 -6.75 -11.17
C ASP A 65 -5.55 -5.73 -10.00
N LEU A 66 -6.08 -6.15 -8.83
CA LEU A 66 -6.19 -5.31 -7.63
C LEU A 66 -5.49 -5.85 -6.37
N VAL A 67 -4.55 -5.09 -5.81
CA VAL A 67 -3.98 -5.37 -4.48
C VAL A 67 -4.58 -4.41 -3.47
N ALA A 68 -5.07 -4.94 -2.35
CA ALA A 68 -5.73 -4.14 -1.33
C ALA A 68 -5.17 -4.39 0.06
N SER A 69 -4.93 -3.33 0.81
CA SER A 69 -4.64 -3.39 2.25
C SER A 69 -5.85 -2.98 3.07
N CYS A 70 -5.90 -3.38 4.33
CA CYS A 70 -6.90 -2.89 5.29
C CYS A 70 -6.30 -2.75 6.70
N GLN A 71 -7.14 -2.63 7.74
CA GLN A 71 -6.65 -2.51 9.12
C GLN A 71 -6.22 -3.84 9.77
N LEU A 72 -6.32 -4.97 9.04
CA LEU A 72 -6.04 -6.33 9.54
C LEU A 72 -4.67 -6.87 9.14
N TYR A 73 -3.71 -5.98 8.80
CA TYR A 73 -2.32 -6.35 8.50
C TYR A 73 -2.16 -7.28 7.27
N TRP A 74 -3.22 -7.60 6.53
CA TRP A 74 -3.13 -8.42 5.31
C TRP A 74 -3.11 -7.57 4.05
N LEU A 75 -2.44 -8.11 3.04
CA LEU A 75 -2.59 -7.71 1.65
C LEU A 75 -3.47 -8.74 0.95
N TRP A 76 -4.51 -8.26 0.29
CA TRP A 76 -5.44 -9.04 -0.52
C TRP A 76 -5.06 -8.91 -1.99
N MET A 77 -4.72 -10.03 -2.62
CA MET A 77 -4.49 -10.16 -4.05
C MET A 77 -5.81 -10.59 -4.72
N ILE A 78 -6.28 -9.79 -5.66
CA ILE A 78 -7.55 -9.99 -6.35
C ILE A 78 -7.28 -9.95 -7.85
N GLU A 79 -7.00 -11.13 -8.40
CA GLU A 79 -6.73 -11.35 -9.83
C GLU A 79 -7.95 -10.96 -10.66
N ASN A 80 -7.73 -10.22 -11.73
CA ASN A 80 -8.69 -10.10 -12.79
C ASN A 80 -8.48 -11.30 -13.74
N THR A 81 -9.57 -11.98 -14.07
CA THR A 81 -9.58 -13.20 -14.89
C THR A 81 -10.38 -13.00 -16.17
N GLY A 82 -10.69 -11.74 -16.46
CA GLY A 82 -11.52 -11.28 -17.56
C GLY A 82 -10.64 -10.71 -18.65
N THR A 83 -10.92 -9.46 -19.03
CA THR A 83 -10.03 -8.65 -19.86
C THR A 83 -9.89 -7.27 -19.24
N ARG A 84 -8.96 -6.47 -19.76
CA ARG A 84 -8.79 -5.07 -19.35
C ARG A 84 -10.08 -4.24 -19.49
N GLU A 85 -10.85 -4.45 -20.56
CA GLU A 85 -12.10 -3.73 -20.84
C GLU A 85 -13.31 -4.35 -20.13
N ASN A 86 -13.27 -5.64 -19.83
CA ASN A 86 -14.35 -6.37 -19.17
C ASN A 86 -13.80 -7.17 -17.98
N PRO A 87 -13.45 -6.50 -16.88
CA PRO A 87 -12.80 -7.16 -15.75
C PRO A 87 -13.75 -8.14 -15.05
N ILE A 88 -13.22 -9.32 -14.72
CA ILE A 88 -13.90 -10.37 -13.96
C ILE A 88 -12.99 -10.77 -12.81
N LEU A 89 -13.26 -10.22 -11.63
CA LEU A 89 -12.41 -10.44 -10.48
C LEU A 89 -12.56 -11.85 -9.89
N ALA A 90 -11.45 -12.45 -9.48
CA ALA A 90 -11.41 -13.68 -8.73
C ALA A 90 -11.81 -13.46 -7.25
N GLU A 91 -11.97 -14.55 -6.51
CA GLU A 91 -12.10 -14.45 -5.05
C GLU A 91 -10.79 -13.92 -4.44
N PRO A 92 -10.84 -12.93 -3.52
CA PRO A 92 -9.64 -12.39 -2.88
C PRO A 92 -8.83 -13.45 -2.15
N LYS A 93 -7.51 -13.43 -2.34
CA LYS A 93 -6.56 -14.29 -1.62
C LYS A 93 -5.62 -13.43 -0.80
N LYS A 94 -5.19 -13.92 0.37
CA LYS A 94 -4.13 -13.25 1.13
C LYS A 94 -2.81 -13.45 0.39
N LEU A 95 -1.96 -12.43 0.40
CA LEU A 95 -0.58 -12.59 -0.06
C LEU A 95 0.12 -13.65 0.77
N GLU A 96 0.73 -14.62 0.09
CA GLU A 96 1.56 -15.67 0.70
C GLU A 96 2.99 -15.58 0.18
N ILE A 97 3.94 -15.67 1.09
CA ILE A 97 5.38 -15.68 0.79
C ILE A 97 5.97 -16.92 1.46
N GLY A 98 6.70 -17.73 0.70
CA GLY A 98 7.26 -18.99 1.21
C GLY A 98 6.20 -19.96 1.76
N GLY A 99 4.95 -19.91 1.26
CA GLY A 99 3.82 -20.73 1.72
C GLY A 99 3.22 -20.30 3.07
N LYS A 100 3.47 -19.07 3.51
CA LYS A 100 2.89 -18.49 4.72
C LYS A 100 2.21 -17.17 4.39
N VAL A 101 1.09 -16.90 5.07
CA VAL A 101 0.42 -15.60 4.98
C VAL A 101 1.39 -14.50 5.41
N TYR A 102 1.57 -13.50 4.54
CA TYR A 102 2.36 -12.32 4.85
C TYR A 102 1.51 -11.33 5.66
N HIS A 103 2.08 -10.89 6.79
CA HIS A 103 1.53 -9.79 7.58
C HIS A 103 2.34 -8.52 7.31
N SER A 104 1.63 -7.41 7.17
CA SER A 104 2.08 -6.13 6.66
C SER A 104 1.62 -4.99 7.60
N ALA A 105 2.07 -3.76 7.41
CA ALA A 105 1.55 -2.61 8.15
C ALA A 105 0.06 -2.37 7.86
N PRO A 106 -0.79 -2.09 8.86
CA PRO A 106 -2.21 -1.83 8.61
C PRO A 106 -2.40 -0.42 8.06
N ARG A 107 -3.44 -0.20 7.25
CA ARG A 107 -3.89 1.13 6.78
C ARG A 107 -2.88 1.91 5.93
N LEU A 108 -1.89 1.23 5.36
CA LEU A 108 -0.92 1.80 4.44
C LEU A 108 -1.28 1.39 3.01
N ARG A 109 -1.21 2.32 2.05
CA ARG A 109 -1.46 1.99 0.65
C ARG A 109 -0.30 1.12 0.12
N PRO A 110 -0.56 -0.06 -0.47
CA PRO A 110 0.46 -0.79 -1.21
C PRO A 110 0.81 -0.02 -2.48
N VAL A 111 2.08 -0.09 -2.88
CA VAL A 111 2.52 0.34 -4.21
C VAL A 111 3.03 -0.90 -4.91
N MET A 112 2.58 -1.11 -6.14
CA MET A 112 2.92 -2.30 -6.89
C MET A 112 3.11 -1.96 -8.38
N ASP A 113 4.36 -1.91 -8.85
CA ASP A 113 4.70 -1.47 -10.21
C ASP A 113 6.07 -2.02 -10.66
N ASP A 114 6.40 -1.95 -11.96
CA ASP A 114 7.74 -2.25 -12.50
C ASP A 114 8.66 -1.05 -12.27
N LEU A 115 9.24 -0.98 -11.06
CA LEU A 115 9.94 0.22 -10.61
C LEU A 115 11.35 0.31 -11.20
N ASP A 116 11.98 -0.82 -11.51
CA ASP A 116 13.31 -0.85 -12.11
C ASP A 116 13.35 -1.08 -13.63
N GLY A 117 12.19 -1.32 -14.24
CA GLY A 117 12.03 -1.48 -15.67
C GLY A 117 12.53 -2.83 -16.18
N ASP A 118 12.68 -3.82 -15.30
CA ASP A 118 13.14 -5.16 -15.65
C ASP A 118 12.00 -6.11 -16.03
N GLY A 119 10.74 -5.65 -15.92
CA GLY A 119 9.54 -6.41 -16.21
C GLY A 119 9.04 -7.29 -15.06
N GLN A 120 9.70 -7.25 -13.90
CA GLN A 120 9.18 -7.76 -12.64
C GLN A 120 8.44 -6.65 -11.92
N ILE A 121 7.38 -7.03 -11.22
CA ILE A 121 6.64 -6.07 -10.41
C ILE A 121 7.19 -6.05 -8.99
N GLU A 122 7.58 -4.88 -8.53
CA GLU A 122 7.94 -4.61 -7.14
C GLU A 122 6.71 -4.25 -6.33
N LEU A 123 6.50 -4.93 -5.20
CA LEU A 123 5.56 -4.52 -4.17
C LEU A 123 6.31 -3.77 -3.06
N ILE A 124 6.07 -2.47 -2.94
CA ILE A 124 6.53 -1.63 -1.83
C ILE A 124 5.41 -1.49 -0.81
N HIS A 125 5.74 -1.79 0.44
CA HIS A 125 4.87 -1.59 1.58
C HIS A 125 5.71 -1.46 2.86
N ALA A 126 5.12 -1.73 4.02
CA ALA A 126 5.86 -1.91 5.25
C ALA A 126 5.49 -3.22 5.96
N ASP A 127 6.43 -3.72 6.76
CA ASP A 127 6.21 -4.85 7.67
C ASP A 127 5.33 -4.44 8.87
N PRO A 128 4.90 -5.37 9.75
CA PRO A 128 4.09 -5.03 10.92
C PRO A 128 4.77 -4.08 11.92
N ASN A 129 6.09 -3.91 11.82
CA ASN A 129 6.88 -2.98 12.62
C ASN A 129 7.08 -1.61 11.96
N TRP A 130 6.46 -1.39 10.79
CA TRP A 130 6.53 -0.19 9.97
C TRP A 130 7.87 0.03 9.27
N TYR A 131 8.71 -0.99 9.15
CA TYR A 131 9.88 -0.89 8.30
C TYR A 131 9.47 -1.04 6.83
N LEU A 132 9.92 -0.13 5.97
CA LEU A 132 9.67 -0.22 4.53
C LEU A 132 10.32 -1.48 3.96
N THR A 133 9.54 -2.21 3.17
CA THR A 133 9.96 -3.44 2.51
C THR A 133 9.59 -3.40 1.04
N MET A 134 10.48 -3.96 0.23
CA MET A 134 10.27 -4.27 -1.18
C MET A 134 10.23 -5.78 -1.36
N HIS A 135 9.23 -6.25 -2.10
CA HIS A 135 9.16 -7.63 -2.56
C HIS A 135 9.21 -7.63 -4.08
N ARG A 136 10.14 -8.38 -4.68
CA ARG A 136 10.18 -8.55 -6.13
C ARG A 136 9.28 -9.71 -6.55
N GLY A 137 8.45 -9.47 -7.56
CA GLY A 137 7.65 -10.48 -8.23
C GLY A 137 8.50 -11.45 -9.05
N PRO A 138 7.88 -12.43 -9.72
CA PRO A 138 8.60 -13.36 -10.59
C PRO A 138 8.88 -12.73 -11.97
N ALA A 139 10.05 -12.99 -12.55
CA ALA A 139 10.43 -12.55 -13.91
C ALA A 139 9.63 -13.15 -15.08
N ALA A 140 8.54 -13.88 -14.80
CA ALA A 140 7.75 -14.58 -15.80
C ALA A 140 6.28 -14.66 -15.39
N LYS A 141 5.41 -14.72 -16.40
CA LYS A 141 3.96 -14.86 -16.24
C LYS A 141 3.56 -15.87 -15.18
N GLY A 142 2.63 -15.47 -14.33
CA GLY A 142 2.02 -16.32 -13.32
C GLY A 142 1.70 -15.57 -12.02
N GLY A 143 0.71 -16.09 -11.29
CA GLY A 143 0.13 -15.43 -10.11
C GLY A 143 1.13 -15.02 -9.01
N PRO A 144 0.65 -14.35 -7.94
CA PRO A 144 1.41 -13.43 -7.10
C PRO A 144 2.50 -14.12 -6.26
N LYS A 145 3.62 -14.47 -6.90
CA LYS A 145 4.75 -15.18 -6.31
C LYS A 145 5.88 -14.21 -6.04
N PHE A 146 5.80 -13.58 -4.89
CA PHE A 146 6.83 -12.65 -4.47
C PHE A 146 7.96 -13.34 -3.71
N GLY A 147 9.16 -12.80 -3.86
CA GLY A 147 10.29 -13.10 -3.02
C GLY A 147 10.11 -12.63 -1.57
N GLU A 148 11.01 -13.10 -0.71
CA GLU A 148 11.13 -12.61 0.68
C GLU A 148 11.35 -11.08 0.70
N PRO A 149 10.81 -10.38 1.72
CA PRO A 149 10.96 -8.93 1.84
C PRO A 149 12.42 -8.52 1.95
N GLN A 150 12.82 -7.53 1.16
CA GLN A 150 14.04 -6.77 1.35
C GLN A 150 13.71 -5.45 2.03
N PHE A 151 14.45 -5.09 3.08
CA PHE A 151 14.26 -3.79 3.73
C PHE A 151 14.88 -2.69 2.88
N LEU A 152 14.14 -1.59 2.68
CA LEU A 152 14.70 -0.39 2.08
C LEU A 152 15.60 0.32 3.09
N LEU A 153 16.76 0.78 2.61
CA LEU A 153 17.83 1.28 3.45
C LEU A 153 18.10 2.76 3.22
N ASP A 154 18.47 3.47 4.28
CA ASP A 154 19.04 4.80 4.18
C ASP A 154 20.52 4.76 3.72
N THR A 155 21.11 5.92 3.45
CA THR A 155 22.52 6.05 3.06
C THR A 155 23.54 5.55 4.10
N LYS A 156 23.10 5.22 5.32
CA LYS A 156 23.94 4.66 6.39
C LYS A 156 23.73 3.15 6.55
N GLY A 157 22.87 2.54 5.74
CA GLY A 157 22.51 1.11 5.82
C GLY A 157 21.47 0.80 6.90
N ASN A 158 20.79 1.79 7.47
CA ASN A 158 19.69 1.55 8.41
C ASN A 158 18.40 1.26 7.67
N LYS A 159 17.58 0.36 8.21
CA LYS A 159 16.21 0.12 7.73
C LYS A 159 15.37 1.37 7.92
N ILE A 160 14.65 1.78 6.88
CA ILE A 160 13.74 2.91 6.94
C ILE A 160 12.48 2.49 7.68
N ARG A 161 12.11 3.22 8.73
CA ARG A 161 10.92 2.96 9.54
C ARG A 161 9.95 4.12 9.43
N LEU A 162 8.73 3.84 9.00
CA LEU A 162 7.67 4.84 8.88
C LEU A 162 7.12 5.25 10.25
N GLY A 163 6.70 6.51 10.33
CA GLY A 163 6.15 7.13 11.53
C GLY A 163 7.04 8.23 12.09
N SER A 164 6.55 8.89 13.14
CA SER A 164 7.32 9.92 13.83
C SER A 164 8.65 9.33 14.35
N PRO A 165 9.80 9.87 13.91
CA PRO A 165 11.12 9.41 14.36
C PRO A 165 11.27 9.51 15.89
N ASP A 166 10.62 10.50 16.50
CA ASP A 166 10.75 10.82 17.92
C ASP A 166 9.89 9.91 18.83
N LYS A 167 8.84 9.29 18.27
CA LYS A 167 7.93 8.38 18.99
C LYS A 167 7.56 7.20 18.08
N PRO A 168 8.48 6.24 17.88
CA PRO A 168 8.22 5.15 16.97
C PRO A 168 7.14 4.20 17.52
N PRO A 169 6.45 3.45 16.63
CA PRO A 169 5.53 2.39 16.99
C PRO A 169 6.13 1.38 17.99
N PRO A 170 5.36 0.77 18.92
CA PRO A 170 5.80 -0.44 19.59
C PRO A 170 6.13 -1.53 18.56
N LEU A 171 7.14 -2.35 18.86
CA LEU A 171 7.48 -3.47 17.99
C LEU A 171 6.51 -4.64 18.22
N VAL A 172 6.03 -5.23 17.13
CA VAL A 172 5.31 -6.51 17.06
C VAL A 172 6.36 -7.62 17.23
N LYS A 173 6.27 -8.41 18.31
CA LYS A 173 7.20 -9.52 18.60
C LYS A 173 6.59 -10.89 18.31
N THR A 174 5.27 -10.99 18.34
CA THR A 174 4.47 -12.19 18.10
C THR A 174 3.24 -11.84 17.28
N GLU A 175 2.59 -12.83 16.67
CA GLU A 175 1.31 -12.63 16.00
C GLU A 175 0.22 -12.11 16.97
N ALA A 176 0.35 -12.41 18.28
CA ALA A 176 -0.52 -11.85 19.31
C ALA A 176 -0.25 -10.36 19.58
N ASP A 177 0.95 -9.86 19.27
CA ASP A 177 1.30 -8.43 19.37
C ASP A 177 0.74 -7.61 18.20
N ILE A 178 0.18 -8.27 17.17
CA ILE A 178 -0.68 -7.63 16.16
C ILE A 178 -1.95 -7.17 16.88
N THR A 179 -1.79 -6.09 17.62
CA THR A 179 -2.77 -5.47 18.50
C THR A 179 -3.34 -4.22 17.84
N TRP A 180 -4.50 -3.80 18.34
CA TRP A 180 -5.30 -2.67 17.83
C TRP A 180 -4.69 -1.28 18.09
N ASN A 181 -3.44 -1.18 18.59
CA ASN A 181 -2.85 0.11 18.91
C ASN A 181 -2.20 0.75 17.67
N CYS A 182 -3.01 1.55 17.01
CA CYS A 182 -2.80 2.18 15.71
C CYS A 182 -1.54 3.04 15.66
N THR A 183 -0.50 2.48 15.08
CA THR A 183 0.74 3.16 14.73
C THR A 183 0.74 3.53 13.25
N PRO A 184 1.70 4.39 12.85
CA PRO A 184 1.47 5.79 12.53
C PRO A 184 0.49 6.01 11.36
N ARG A 185 -0.18 7.17 11.36
CA ARG A 185 -1.04 7.57 10.24
C ARG A 185 -0.15 8.05 9.11
N CYS A 186 0.28 7.12 8.27
CA CYS A 186 1.12 7.41 7.12
C CYS A 186 0.38 7.11 5.82
N THR A 187 0.68 7.90 4.80
CA THR A 187 0.43 7.56 3.39
C THR A 187 1.78 7.34 2.71
N LEU A 188 1.78 6.52 1.67
CA LEU A 188 2.96 6.17 0.89
C LEU A 188 2.65 6.42 -0.59
N ASP A 189 3.61 7.00 -1.30
CA ASP A 189 3.59 7.09 -2.76
C ASP A 189 5.01 6.91 -3.31
N VAL A 190 5.11 6.45 -4.56
CA VAL A 190 6.38 6.21 -5.27
C VAL A 190 6.32 6.88 -6.63
N CYS A 191 7.29 7.74 -6.93
CA CYS A 191 7.40 8.43 -8.21
C CYS A 191 8.81 9.00 -8.40
N ASP A 192 9.19 9.33 -9.64
CA ASP A 192 10.38 10.15 -9.91
C ASP A 192 10.08 11.62 -9.58
N TRP A 193 10.25 11.99 -8.31
CA TRP A 193 9.79 13.27 -7.79
C TRP A 193 10.60 14.45 -8.31
N ASP A 194 11.90 14.28 -8.50
CA ASP A 194 12.79 15.35 -8.97
C ASP A 194 13.26 15.19 -10.43
N SER A 195 12.62 14.28 -11.17
CA SER A 195 12.86 14.04 -12.61
C SER A 195 14.29 13.62 -12.91
N ASP A 196 14.92 12.88 -12.00
CA ASP A 196 16.29 12.39 -12.17
C ASP A 196 16.38 10.95 -12.72
N GLY A 197 15.23 10.41 -13.12
CA GLY A 197 15.07 9.08 -13.71
C GLY A 197 15.06 7.95 -12.69
N ARG A 198 15.11 8.28 -11.39
CA ARG A 198 15.01 7.30 -10.31
C ARG A 198 13.72 7.47 -9.53
N TRP A 199 13.09 6.35 -9.20
CA TRP A 199 11.91 6.40 -8.36
C TRP A 199 12.32 6.74 -6.92
N ASP A 200 11.57 7.67 -6.33
CA ASP A 200 11.68 8.14 -4.96
C ASP A 200 10.47 7.69 -4.14
N ILE A 201 10.54 7.86 -2.82
CA ILE A 201 9.41 7.59 -1.93
C ILE A 201 8.97 8.89 -1.25
N LEU A 202 7.67 9.18 -1.33
CA LEU A 202 7.02 10.23 -0.57
C LEU A 202 6.17 9.63 0.54
N VAL A 203 6.33 10.17 1.74
CA VAL A 203 5.58 9.72 2.92
C VAL A 203 4.91 10.92 3.56
N GLY A 204 3.58 10.96 3.54
CA GLY A 204 2.82 11.81 4.45
C GLY A 204 2.80 11.16 5.82
N THR A 205 3.19 11.88 6.87
CA THR A 205 3.21 11.33 8.24
C THR A 205 2.78 12.36 9.27
N VAL A 206 2.50 11.87 10.48
CA VAL A 206 2.11 12.67 11.64
C VAL A 206 3.24 12.70 12.68
N LEU A 207 3.47 13.86 13.27
CA LEU A 207 4.32 14.08 14.44
C LEU A 207 3.48 13.96 15.71
N TRP A 208 3.68 12.89 16.48
CA TRP A 208 2.89 12.55 17.67
C TRP A 208 3.25 13.38 18.93
N SER A 209 3.92 14.53 18.78
CA SER A 209 4.35 15.39 19.89
C SER A 209 3.30 16.43 20.31
N SER A 210 2.23 16.65 19.53
CA SER A 210 1.23 17.71 19.77
C SER A 210 -0.20 17.17 19.98
N PRO A 211 -1.06 17.84 20.78
CA PRO A 211 -2.50 17.55 20.85
C PRO A 211 -3.22 17.72 19.49
N PHE A 212 -2.60 18.42 18.54
CA PHE A 212 -2.94 18.45 17.12
C PHE A 212 -1.72 17.95 16.34
N PRO A 213 -1.72 16.73 15.78
CA PRO A 213 -0.51 16.20 15.17
C PRO A 213 -0.09 17.06 13.99
N ASP A 214 1.08 17.70 14.07
CA ASP A 214 1.72 18.32 12.92
C ASP A 214 1.90 17.24 11.85
N CYS A 215 1.40 17.46 10.65
CA CYS A 215 1.64 16.57 9.52
C CYS A 215 2.83 17.08 8.72
N GLU A 216 3.75 16.20 8.32
CA GLU A 216 4.84 16.54 7.41
C GLU A 216 4.85 15.60 6.20
N ILE A 217 5.49 16.04 5.12
CA ILE A 217 5.81 15.20 3.97
C ILE A 217 7.31 14.95 3.97
N LEU A 218 7.68 13.69 4.09
CA LEU A 218 9.04 13.21 3.96
C LEU A 218 9.29 12.77 2.52
N TRP A 219 10.45 13.13 2.00
CA TRP A 219 10.94 12.68 0.71
C TRP A 219 12.18 11.83 0.95
N TYR A 220 12.07 10.54 0.70
CA TYR A 220 13.19 9.63 0.65
C TYR A 220 13.69 9.63 -0.80
N LYS A 221 14.72 10.44 -1.06
CA LYS A 221 15.33 10.53 -2.38
C LYS A 221 16.18 9.30 -2.65
N ASN A 222 15.95 8.60 -3.75
CA ASN A 222 16.81 7.52 -4.20
C ASN A 222 18.12 8.08 -4.76
N VAL A 223 19.20 7.82 -4.04
CA VAL A 223 20.58 8.15 -4.42
C VAL A 223 21.37 6.92 -4.89
N GLY A 224 20.72 5.75 -4.96
CA GLY A 224 21.23 4.51 -5.54
C GLY A 224 20.83 4.35 -7.01
N SER A 225 20.32 3.18 -7.38
CA SER A 225 19.68 2.90 -8.67
C SER A 225 18.22 2.46 -8.48
N ASN A 226 17.47 2.28 -9.57
CA ASN A 226 16.12 1.73 -9.45
C ASN A 226 16.10 0.27 -9.00
N SER A 227 17.09 -0.51 -9.47
CA SER A 227 17.24 -1.91 -9.09
C SER A 227 17.83 -2.12 -7.70
N GLU A 228 18.67 -1.20 -7.22
CA GLU A 228 19.31 -1.27 -5.90
C GLU A 228 19.19 0.11 -5.22
N PRO A 229 17.97 0.46 -4.74
CA PRO A 229 17.68 1.77 -4.22
C PRO A 229 18.31 2.00 -2.84
N VAL A 230 18.81 3.21 -2.62
CA VAL A 230 19.31 3.67 -1.32
C VAL A 230 18.81 5.08 -1.11
N PHE A 231 18.26 5.37 0.07
CA PHE A 231 17.51 6.61 0.26
C PHE A 231 18.21 7.63 1.16
N GLU A 232 18.20 8.88 0.71
CA GLU A 232 18.50 10.06 1.52
C GLU A 232 17.19 10.69 2.00
N LEU A 233 17.01 10.83 3.31
CA LEU A 233 15.83 11.50 3.86
C LEU A 233 15.95 13.02 3.72
N LYS A 234 14.95 13.60 3.06
CA LYS A 234 14.71 15.05 2.94
C LYS A 234 13.32 15.38 3.47
N ARG A 235 13.13 16.64 3.86
CA ARG A 235 11.83 17.20 4.22
C ARG A 235 11.34 18.09 3.11
N VAL A 236 10.09 17.88 2.69
CA VAL A 236 9.44 18.79 1.75
C VAL A 236 9.09 20.08 2.50
N THR A 237 9.43 21.21 1.90
CA THR A 237 9.20 22.55 2.48
C THR A 237 8.30 23.35 1.54
N LEU A 238 7.52 24.25 2.14
CA LEU A 238 6.79 25.30 1.43
C LEU A 238 7.76 26.37 0.90
N ASP A 239 7.27 27.21 0.01
CA ASP A 239 8.04 28.34 -0.54
C ASP A 239 8.68 29.20 0.56
N GLY A 240 9.94 29.59 0.34
CA GLY A 240 10.79 30.23 1.34
C GLY A 240 11.39 29.30 2.40
N GLY A 241 11.34 27.98 2.21
CA GLY A 241 11.99 26.99 3.08
C GLY A 241 11.25 26.71 4.39
N LYS A 242 9.99 27.13 4.50
CA LYS A 242 9.16 26.86 5.68
C LYS A 242 8.78 25.38 5.71
N PRO A 243 8.81 24.70 6.86
CA PRO A 243 8.36 23.31 6.93
C PRO A 243 6.88 23.22 6.53
N PHE A 244 6.52 22.17 5.78
CA PHE A 244 5.12 21.82 5.59
C PHE A 244 4.61 21.28 6.93
N LEU A 245 3.98 22.14 7.73
CA LEU A 245 3.26 21.79 8.95
C LEU A 245 1.84 22.33 8.76
N GLN A 246 0.84 21.47 8.89
CA GLN A 246 -0.55 21.94 8.93
C GLN A 246 -0.68 22.88 10.15
N PRO A 247 -1.07 24.16 9.99
CA PRO A 247 -1.21 25.04 11.13
C PRO A 247 -2.34 24.56 12.05
N ASP A 248 -2.19 24.81 13.35
CA ASP A 248 -3.22 24.55 14.37
C ASP A 248 -4.60 25.00 13.87
N SER A 249 -5.55 24.07 13.84
CA SER A 249 -6.96 24.33 13.48
C SER A 249 -7.71 25.10 14.56
#